data_AF-A0A7C0U023-F1
#
_entry.id   AF-A0A7C0U023-F1
#
_cell.length_a   1.000
_cell.length_b   1.000
_cell.length_c   1.000
_cell.angle_alpha   90.00
_cell.angle_beta   90.00
_cell.angle_gamma   90.00
#
_symmetry.space_group_name_H-M   'P 1'
#
loop_
_entity.id
_entity.type
_entity.pdbx_description
1 polymer ?
#
loop_
_entity_poly.entity_id
_entity_poly.type
_entity_poly.pdbx_seq_one_letter_code
_entity_poly.pdbx_strand_id
1 'polypeptide(L)'
;MRRCYLKLAESLKVRSLTDVDVYISKMVKILGLPGEVEHLANDIYKKSAIKGLTQGKNTKAIAAAATYLAARTLGISISQRRLVKEVGVSKSTLRRRLREFEAVLSDENIRKESRITLRRINLATEVNEIGRRSH
;
A
#
# COMPACT_ATOMS: atom_id res chain seq x y z
N MET A 1 36.91 9.69 1.35
CA MET A 1 35.94 9.72 0.24
C MET A 1 34.55 9.13 0.56
N ARG A 2 34.40 7.97 1.24
CA ARG A 2 33.07 7.33 1.47
C ARG A 2 32.12 8.10 2.42
N ARG A 3 32.64 8.86 3.39
CA ARG A 3 31.86 9.67 4.35
C ARG A 3 31.26 10.95 3.75
N CYS A 4 31.89 11.54 2.74
CA CYS A 4 31.39 12.76 2.10
C CYS A 4 30.22 12.46 1.14
N TYR A 5 30.26 11.33 0.44
CA TYR A 5 29.17 10.89 -0.42
C TYR A 5 27.89 10.58 0.37
N LEU A 6 28.02 9.95 1.54
CA LEU A 6 26.87 9.68 2.43
C LEU A 6 26.21 10.96 2.94
N LYS A 7 27.00 11.99 3.31
CA LYS A 7 26.46 13.29 3.74
C LYS A 7 25.77 14.04 2.61
N LEU A 8 26.28 13.98 1.38
CA LEU A 8 25.61 14.57 0.21
C LEU A 8 24.30 13.85 -0.15
N ALA A 9 24.28 12.52 -0.04
CA ALA A 9 23.09 11.70 -0.21
C ALA A 9 22.04 11.87 0.92
N GLU A 10 22.44 12.46 2.04
CA GLU A 10 21.56 12.77 3.18
C GLU A 10 20.93 14.17 3.07
N SER A 11 21.65 15.13 2.45
CA SER A 11 21.13 16.47 2.15
C SER A 11 20.16 16.52 0.97
N LEU A 12 20.28 15.61 0.00
CA LEU A 12 19.13 15.26 -0.83
C LEU A 12 18.22 14.37 0.03
N LYS A 13 17.02 14.85 0.37
CA LYS A 13 15.92 14.02 0.92
C LYS A 13 15.51 12.83 0.00
N VAL A 14 16.30 12.54 -1.03
CA VAL A 14 16.28 11.31 -1.82
C VAL A 14 17.23 10.32 -1.13
N ARG A 15 16.87 9.88 0.09
CA ARG A 15 17.27 8.51 0.48
C ARG A 15 16.61 7.63 -0.56
N SER A 16 17.41 7.19 -1.53
CA SER A 16 16.99 6.44 -2.69
C SER A 16 15.89 5.45 -2.28
N LEU A 17 14.72 5.62 -2.89
CA LEU A 17 13.64 4.65 -2.92
C LEU A 17 14.11 3.41 -3.69
N THR A 18 15.25 2.83 -3.35
CA THR A 18 15.81 1.66 -4.01
C THR A 18 15.33 0.42 -3.27
N ASP A 19 14.41 -0.38 -3.77
CA ASP A 19 13.23 -0.13 -4.59
C ASP A 19 12.27 -1.12 -3.97
N VAL A 20 11.32 -0.66 -3.14
CA VAL A 20 10.33 -1.58 -2.56
C VAL A 20 9.62 -2.32 -3.71
N ASP A 21 9.41 -1.63 -4.83
CA ASP A 21 8.89 -2.14 -6.10
C ASP A 21 9.75 -3.31 -6.66
N VAL A 22 11.08 -3.19 -6.66
CA VAL A 22 11.98 -4.29 -7.07
C VAL A 22 11.89 -5.47 -6.10
N TYR A 23 11.75 -5.21 -4.80
CA TYR A 23 11.55 -6.27 -3.82
C TYR A 23 10.18 -6.95 -3.98
N ILE A 24 9.13 -6.19 -4.27
CA ILE A 24 7.80 -6.73 -4.59
C ILE A 24 7.90 -7.63 -5.82
N SER A 25 8.54 -7.16 -6.89
CA SER A 25 8.76 -7.94 -8.13
C SER A 25 9.51 -9.25 -7.86
N LYS A 26 10.56 -9.20 -7.05
CA LYS A 26 11.32 -10.40 -6.62
C LYS A 26 10.45 -11.36 -5.81
N MET A 27 9.63 -10.84 -4.89
CA MET A 27 8.74 -11.65 -4.06
C MET A 27 7.66 -12.35 -4.87
N VAL A 28 7.05 -11.64 -5.82
CA VAL A 28 6.05 -12.22 -6.75
C VAL A 28 6.66 -13.38 -7.52
N LYS A 29 7.87 -13.19 -8.07
CA LYS A 29 8.61 -14.24 -8.79
C LYS A 29 8.95 -15.44 -7.91
N ILE A 30 9.48 -15.22 -6.71
CA ILE A 30 9.86 -16.32 -5.77
C ILE A 30 8.63 -17.11 -5.31
N LEU A 31 7.51 -16.42 -5.08
CA LEU A 31 6.28 -17.04 -4.60
C LEU A 31 5.46 -17.70 -5.72
N GLY A 32 5.76 -17.40 -6.98
CA GLY A 32 5.02 -17.87 -8.16
C GLY A 32 3.66 -17.21 -8.29
N LEU A 33 3.55 -15.92 -7.98
CA LEU A 33 2.30 -15.17 -7.98
C LEU A 33 2.03 -14.52 -9.34
N PRO A 34 0.76 -14.30 -9.71
CA PRO A 34 0.42 -13.62 -10.96
C PRO A 34 0.80 -12.14 -10.91
N GLY A 35 1.07 -11.54 -12.07
CA GLY A 35 1.46 -10.13 -12.19
C GLY A 35 0.42 -9.14 -11.64
N GLU A 36 -0.86 -9.52 -11.58
CA GLU A 36 -1.91 -8.75 -10.92
C GLU A 36 -1.60 -8.47 -9.44
N VAL A 37 -0.98 -9.43 -8.75
CA VAL A 37 -0.53 -9.25 -7.36
C VAL A 37 0.59 -8.21 -7.29
N GLU A 38 1.49 -8.20 -8.27
CA GLU A 38 2.58 -7.23 -8.35
C GLU A 38 2.06 -5.81 -8.52
N HIS A 39 1.13 -5.61 -9.46
CA HIS A 39 0.48 -4.32 -9.69
C HIS A 39 -0.24 -3.82 -8.44
N LEU A 40 -1.07 -4.66 -7.84
CA LEU A 40 -1.84 -4.29 -6.65
C LEU A 40 -0.93 -4.03 -5.43
N ALA A 41 0.14 -4.81 -5.27
CA ALA A 41 1.12 -4.60 -4.19
C ALA A 41 1.85 -3.27 -4.34
N ASN A 42 2.25 -2.91 -5.57
CA ASN A 42 2.85 -1.61 -5.87
C ASN A 42 1.88 -0.45 -5.58
N ASP A 43 0.59 -0.61 -5.90
CA ASP A 43 -0.42 0.40 -5.59
C ASP A 43 -0.63 0.58 -4.08
N ILE A 44 -0.73 -0.52 -3.33
CA ILE A 44 -0.83 -0.50 -1.87
C ILE A 44 0.41 0.18 -1.25
N TYR A 45 1.59 -0.14 -1.77
CA TYR A 45 2.85 0.47 -1.34
C TYR A 45 2.86 1.98 -1.60
N LYS A 46 2.57 2.42 -2.84
CA LYS A 46 2.56 3.84 -3.21
C LYS A 46 1.61 4.65 -2.33
N LYS A 47 0.40 4.15 -2.09
CA LYS A 47 -0.57 4.79 -1.19
C LYS A 47 -0.05 4.92 0.24
N SER A 48 0.58 3.87 0.74
CA SER A 48 1.14 3.85 2.10
C SER A 48 2.38 4.75 2.23
N ALA A 49 3.15 4.89 1.15
CA ALA A 49 4.30 5.77 1.08
C ALA A 49 3.89 7.25 1.14
N ILE A 50 2.80 7.63 0.46
CA ILE A 50 2.24 9.00 0.53
C ILE A 50 1.86 9.38 1.97
N LYS A 51 1.34 8.42 2.76
CA LYS A 51 1.02 8.62 4.18
C LYS A 51 2.24 8.60 5.12
N GLY A 52 3.47 8.50 4.59
CA GLY A 52 4.70 8.50 5.39
C GLY A 52 4.95 7.22 6.20
N LEU A 53 4.13 6.17 6.02
CA LEU A 53 4.18 4.95 6.82
C LEU A 53 5.32 4.00 6.44
N THR A 54 6.08 4.29 5.39
CA THR A 54 7.16 3.43 4.88
C THR A 54 8.56 4.01 5.16
N GLN A 55 8.66 5.27 5.62
CA GLN A 55 9.92 5.96 5.87
C GLN A 55 10.68 5.34 7.06
N GLY A 56 11.98 5.06 6.87
CA GLY A 56 12.88 4.55 7.92
C GLY A 56 12.66 3.08 8.33
N LYS A 57 11.82 2.33 7.62
CA LYS A 57 11.43 0.96 7.95
C LYS A 57 12.11 -0.06 7.03
N ASN A 58 12.19 -1.30 7.48
CA ASN A 58 12.77 -2.41 6.72
C ASN A 58 11.99 -2.66 5.40
N THR A 59 12.64 -2.38 4.27
CA THR A 59 12.06 -2.45 2.92
C THR A 59 11.56 -3.85 2.56
N LYS A 60 12.26 -4.92 3.00
CA LYS A 60 11.84 -6.31 2.80
C LYS A 60 10.52 -6.62 3.52
N ALA A 61 10.38 -6.14 4.76
CA ALA A 61 9.16 -6.34 5.55
C ALA A 61 7.97 -5.56 4.98
N ILE A 62 8.22 -4.38 4.41
CA ILE A 62 7.21 -3.57 3.71
C ILE A 62 6.75 -4.28 2.44
N ALA A 63 7.69 -4.71 1.59
CA ALA A 63 7.38 -5.45 0.36
C ALA A 63 6.57 -6.72 0.67
N ALA A 64 7.01 -7.52 1.66
CA ALA A 64 6.32 -8.73 2.06
C ALA A 64 4.88 -8.48 2.54
N ALA A 65 4.67 -7.43 3.34
CA ALA A 65 3.33 -7.07 3.81
C ALA A 65 2.43 -6.58 2.66
N ALA A 66 2.96 -5.77 1.74
CA ALA A 66 2.22 -5.29 0.57
C ALA A 66 1.83 -6.44 -0.37
N THR A 67 2.78 -7.35 -0.69
CA THR A 67 2.52 -8.53 -1.52
C THR A 67 1.51 -9.47 -0.87
N TYR A 68 1.63 -9.74 0.43
CA TYR A 68 0.68 -10.60 1.14
C TYR A 68 -0.73 -10.02 1.12
N LEU A 69 -0.84 -8.71 1.33
CA LEU A 69 -2.13 -8.03 1.36
C LEU A 69 -2.78 -8.01 -0.02
N ALA A 70 -2.01 -7.71 -1.07
CA ALA A 70 -2.46 -7.77 -2.45
C ALA A 70 -2.96 -9.18 -2.83
N ALA A 71 -2.19 -10.22 -2.49
CA ALA A 71 -2.60 -11.60 -2.72
C ALA A 71 -3.90 -11.94 -1.97
N ARG A 72 -4.02 -11.52 -0.70
CA ARG A 72 -5.24 -11.72 0.08
C ARG A 72 -6.45 -11.00 -0.53
N THR A 73 -6.26 -9.79 -1.04
CA THR A 73 -7.31 -9.01 -1.73
C THR A 73 -7.76 -9.68 -3.03
N LEU A 74 -6.85 -10.35 -3.74
CA LEU A 74 -7.15 -11.13 -4.95
C LEU A 74 -7.64 -12.56 -4.65
N GLY A 75 -7.84 -12.92 -3.37
CA GLY A 75 -8.29 -14.26 -2.98
C GLY A 75 -7.21 -15.36 -3.07
N ILE A 76 -5.95 -14.99 -3.30
CA ILE A 76 -4.83 -15.92 -3.38
C ILE A 76 -4.30 -16.21 -1.98
N SER A 77 -4.42 -17.46 -1.55
CA SER A 77 -3.94 -17.87 -0.23
C SER A 77 -2.42 -18.08 -0.23
N ILE A 78 -1.73 -17.29 0.60
CA ILE A 78 -0.28 -17.42 0.82
C ILE A 78 -0.04 -17.82 2.28
N SER A 79 0.78 -18.85 2.49
CA SER A 79 1.22 -19.20 3.84
C SER A 79 2.14 -18.13 4.42
N GLN A 80 1.76 -17.54 5.55
CA GLN A 80 2.62 -16.60 6.30
C GLN A 80 3.97 -17.22 6.67
N ARG A 81 4.01 -18.54 6.94
CA ARG A 81 5.28 -19.24 7.26
C ARG A 81 6.21 -19.27 6.05
N ARG A 82 5.67 -19.59 4.86
CA ARG A 82 6.43 -19.59 3.60
C ARG A 82 6.97 -18.20 3.31
N LEU A 83 6.13 -17.18 3.40
CA LEU A 83 6.52 -15.79 3.17
C LEU A 83 7.62 -15.31 4.12
N VAL A 84 7.49 -15.58 5.43
CA VAL A 84 8.50 -15.23 6.43
C VAL A 84 9.84 -15.92 6.15
N LYS A 85 9.80 -17.19 5.74
CA LYS A 85 11.00 -17.97 5.39
C LYS A 85 11.73 -17.39 4.18
N GLU A 86 11.01 -17.03 3.13
CA GLU A 86 11.60 -16.46 1.90
C GLU A 86 12.13 -15.04 2.09
N VAL A 87 11.42 -14.21 2.85
CA VAL A 87 11.79 -12.80 3.06
C VAL A 87 12.91 -12.67 4.09
N GLY A 88 13.03 -13.63 5.01
CA GLY A 88 13.98 -13.59 6.12
C GLY A 88 13.61 -12.55 7.19
N VAL A 89 12.31 -12.34 7.43
CA VAL A 89 11.81 -11.40 8.46
C VAL A 89 11.03 -12.14 9.53
N SER A 90 11.08 -11.69 10.78
CA SER A 90 10.30 -12.31 11.85
C SER A 90 8.79 -12.19 11.59
N LYS A 91 8.06 -13.24 11.98
CA LYS A 91 6.60 -13.28 11.91
C LYS A 91 5.95 -12.11 12.66
N SER A 92 6.52 -11.68 13.78
CA SER A 92 6.03 -10.54 14.55
C SER A 92 6.19 -9.22 13.79
N THR A 93 7.32 -9.03 13.11
CA THR A 93 7.59 -7.87 12.25
C THR A 93 6.61 -7.82 11.09
N LEU A 94 6.40 -8.95 10.39
CA LEU A 94 5.44 -9.03 9.29
C LEU A 94 4.02 -8.67 9.76
N ARG A 95 3.56 -9.26 10.87
CA ARG A 95 2.22 -8.99 11.44
C ARG A 95 2.03 -7.53 11.83
N ARG A 96 3.07 -6.88 12.40
CA ARG A 96 3.01 -5.45 12.72
C ARG A 96 2.80 -4.61 11.47
N ARG A 97 3.56 -4.89 10.39
CA ARG A 97 3.41 -4.18 9.12
C ARG A 97 2.06 -4.42 8.50
N LEU A 98 1.56 -5.65 8.51
CA LEU A 98 0.23 -5.97 7.97
C LEU A 98 -0.86 -5.10 8.61
N ARG A 99 -0.89 -4.98 9.94
CA ARG A 99 -1.86 -4.13 10.65
C ARG A 99 -1.74 -2.65 10.27
N GLU A 100 -0.51 -2.15 10.10
CA GLU A 100 -0.29 -0.77 9.65
C GLU A 100 -0.85 -0.54 8.24
N PHE A 101 -0.68 -1.49 7.33
CA PHE A 101 -1.27 -1.42 5.97
C PHE A 101 -2.80 -1.57 5.99
N GLU A 102 -3.34 -2.47 6.81
CA GLU A 102 -4.79 -2.63 6.97
C GLU A 102 -5.46 -1.35 7.47
N ALA A 103 -4.86 -0.68 8.47
CA ALA A 103 -5.35 0.61 8.98
C ALA A 103 -5.40 1.69 7.88
N VAL A 104 -4.40 1.71 7.01
CA VAL A 104 -4.34 2.65 5.88
C VAL A 104 -5.47 2.43 4.89
N LEU A 105 -5.80 1.17 4.62
CA LEU A 105 -6.84 0.76 3.68
C LEU A 105 -8.24 0.95 4.29
N SER A 106 -8.42 0.69 5.59
CA SER A 106 -9.70 0.95 6.28
C SER A 106 -10.06 2.43 6.30
N ASP A 107 -9.09 3.31 6.53
CA ASP A 107 -9.28 4.77 6.41
C ASP A 107 -9.74 5.18 5.00
N GLU A 108 -9.34 4.43 3.98
CA GLU A 108 -9.68 4.70 2.58
C GLU A 108 -11.04 4.15 2.18
N ASN A 109 -11.44 2.98 2.69
CA ASN A 109 -12.79 2.44 2.47
C ASN A 109 -13.84 3.39 3.08
N ILE A 110 -13.61 3.87 4.30
CA ILE A 110 -14.46 4.89 4.94
C ILE A 110 -14.50 6.16 4.08
N ARG A 111 -13.36 6.63 3.55
CA ARG A 111 -13.32 7.84 2.68
C ARG A 111 -13.96 7.65 1.31
N LYS A 112 -13.90 6.46 0.72
CA LYS A 112 -14.56 6.14 -0.56
C LYS A 112 -16.07 5.98 -0.36
N GLU A 113 -16.50 5.30 0.69
CA GLU A 113 -17.91 5.22 1.09
C GLU A 113 -18.47 6.60 1.42
N SER A 114 -17.76 7.43 2.21
CA SER A 114 -18.19 8.82 2.44
C SER A 114 -18.26 9.66 1.16
N ARG A 115 -17.31 9.51 0.22
CA ARG A 115 -17.35 10.26 -1.06
C ARG A 115 -18.46 9.79 -2.00
N ILE A 116 -18.78 8.49 -2.03
CA ILE A 116 -19.89 7.95 -2.83
C ILE A 116 -21.24 8.38 -2.22
N THR A 117 -21.37 8.34 -0.89
CA THR A 117 -22.58 8.78 -0.18
C THR A 117 -22.80 10.29 -0.33
N LEU A 118 -21.75 11.11 -0.16
CA LEU A 118 -21.85 12.57 -0.33
C LEU A 118 -22.17 12.98 -1.78
N ARG A 119 -21.62 12.26 -2.77
CA ARG A 119 -21.93 12.52 -4.18
C ARG A 119 -23.38 12.13 -4.53
N ARG A 120 -23.94 11.09 -3.91
CA ARG A 120 -25.35 10.69 -4.07
C ARG A 120 -26.32 11.68 -3.40
N ILE A 121 -25.98 12.21 -2.24
CA ILE A 121 -26.81 13.20 -1.52
C ILE A 121 -26.88 14.52 -2.31
N ASN A 122 -25.76 15.03 -2.80
CA ASN A 122 -25.76 16.27 -3.58
C ASN A 122 -26.49 16.15 -4.92
N LEU A 123 -26.34 15.02 -5.64
CA LEU A 123 -27.10 14.77 -6.88
C LEU A 123 -28.61 14.69 -6.64
N ALA A 124 -29.07 14.12 -5.52
CA ALA A 124 -30.49 14.08 -5.17
C ALA A 124 -31.05 15.46 -4.81
N THR A 125 -30.20 16.36 -4.30
CA THR A 125 -30.59 17.72 -3.92
C THR A 125 -30.71 18.63 -5.14
N GLU A 126 -29.80 18.53 -6.11
CA GLU A 126 -29.85 19.29 -7.38
C GLU A 126 -31.10 18.96 -8.22
N VAL A 127 -31.53 17.68 -8.26
CA VAL A 127 -32.73 17.28 -9.02
C VAL A 127 -34.02 17.81 -8.37
N ASN A 128 -34.04 17.94 -7.04
CA ASN A 128 -35.22 18.42 -6.31
C ASN A 128 -35.42 19.95 -6.43
N GLU A 129 -34.35 20.71 -6.66
CA GLU A 129 -34.43 22.17 -6.89
C GLU A 129 -34.94 22.51 -8.29
N ILE A 130 -34.67 21.67 -9.30
CA ILE A 130 -35.17 21.86 -10.67
C ILE A 130 -36.68 21.61 -10.74
N GLY A 131 -37.21 20.65 -9.95
CA GLY A 131 -38.64 20.33 -9.90
C GLY A 131 -39.52 21.34 -9.16
N ARG A 132 -38.94 22.25 -8.35
CA ARG A 132 -39.69 23.27 -7.59
C ARG A 132 -39.76 24.65 -8.24
N ARG A 133 -39.08 24.88 -9.37
CA ARG A 133 -39.12 26.17 -10.10
C ARG A 133 -40.08 26.18 -11.30
N SER A 134 -40.85 25.11 -11.52
CA SER A 134 -41.80 24.98 -12.63
C SER A 134 -43.27 25.08 -12.22
N HIS A 135 -43.56 25.65 -11.05
CA HIS A 135 -44.92 26.04 -10.64
C HIS A 135 -44.96 27.50 -10.22
#